data_AF-A0A532D7N3-F1
#
_entry.id   AF-A0A532D7N3-F1
#
_cell.length_a   1.000
_cell.length_b   1.000
_cell.length_c   1.000
_cell.angle_alpha   90.00
_cell.angle_beta   90.00
_cell.angle_gamma   90.00
#
_symmetry.space_group_name_H-M   'P 1'
#
loop_
_entity.id
_entity.type
_entity.pdbx_description
1 polymer ?
#
loop_
_entity_poly.entity_id
_entity_poly.type
_entity_poly.pdbx_seq_one_letter_code
_entity_poly.pdbx_strand_id
1 'polypeptide(L)'
;MKKILLAVSAMTLLMTGMAHAQAETPAIDQRQANQEQRIDRGVASGQLNEREANRLNKQQEHINKMEDRATSDGIVTKKERARIGAAQTRTSRHIAREKHDRQGKRHR
;
A
#
# COMPACT_ATOMS: atom_id res chain seq x y z
N MET A 1 -39.10 43.87 -17.42
CA MET A 1 -38.27 44.69 -18.32
C MET A 1 -36.80 44.56 -17.92
N LYS A 2 -35.94 44.32 -18.93
CA LYS A 2 -34.50 44.63 -19.04
C LYS A 2 -33.49 43.84 -18.17
N LYS A 3 -32.51 43.30 -18.90
CA LYS A 3 -31.38 42.44 -18.56
C LYS A 3 -30.19 43.28 -18.05
N ILE A 4 -29.40 42.77 -17.11
CA ILE A 4 -27.99 43.17 -16.84
C ILE A 4 -27.28 41.88 -16.38
N LEU A 5 -26.71 41.04 -17.25
CA LEU A 5 -25.37 41.09 -17.86
C LEU A 5 -24.20 41.39 -16.90
N LEU A 6 -23.42 40.32 -16.67
CA LEU A 6 -21.96 40.24 -16.68
C LEU A 6 -21.15 40.97 -15.59
N ALA A 7 -20.62 40.17 -14.66
CA ALA A 7 -19.25 40.36 -14.14
C ALA A 7 -18.59 38.98 -14.02
N VAL A 8 -17.97 38.54 -15.11
CA VAL A 8 -17.04 37.39 -15.13
C VAL A 8 -15.71 37.91 -14.59
N SER A 9 -15.42 37.68 -13.32
CA SER A 9 -14.06 37.79 -12.80
C SER A 9 -13.33 36.48 -13.10
N ALA A 10 -12.61 36.46 -14.21
CA ALA A 10 -11.71 35.39 -14.60
C ALA A 10 -10.57 35.29 -13.59
N MET A 11 -10.66 34.31 -12.67
CA MET A 11 -9.54 33.85 -11.86
C MET A 11 -8.99 32.57 -12.49
N THR A 12 -8.19 32.71 -13.54
CA THR A 12 -7.42 31.60 -14.11
C THR A 12 -6.31 31.22 -13.13
N LEU A 13 -6.59 30.29 -12.21
CA LEU A 13 -5.52 29.56 -11.52
C LEU A 13 -4.81 28.68 -12.56
N LEU A 14 -3.56 29.02 -12.85
CA LEU A 14 -2.62 28.15 -13.55
C LEU A 14 -2.42 26.88 -12.72
N MET A 15 -3.17 25.83 -13.04
CA MET A 15 -2.82 24.47 -12.62
C MET A 15 -1.71 23.96 -13.52
N THR A 16 -0.47 24.29 -13.17
CA THR A 16 0.70 23.59 -13.70
C THR A 16 0.66 22.18 -13.15
N GLY A 17 0.09 21.25 -13.92
CA GLY A 17 0.09 19.82 -13.63
C GLY A 17 1.52 19.30 -13.67
N MET A 18 2.19 19.29 -12.52
CA MET A 18 3.43 18.54 -12.34
C MET A 18 3.05 17.06 -12.39
N ALA A 19 3.07 16.48 -13.58
CA ALA A 19 3.06 15.03 -13.76
C ALA A 19 4.38 14.48 -13.19
N HIS A 20 4.40 14.24 -11.88
CA HIS A 20 5.47 13.52 -11.23
C HIS A 20 5.37 12.08 -11.75
N ALA A 21 6.35 11.67 -12.56
CA ALA A 21 6.54 10.27 -12.88
C ALA A 21 6.90 9.56 -11.58
N GLN A 22 5.92 8.94 -10.93
CA GLN A 22 6.17 8.08 -9.78
C GLN A 22 7.08 6.95 -10.26
N ALA A 23 8.21 6.73 -9.58
CA ALA A 23 9.11 5.64 -9.95
C ALA A 23 8.37 4.30 -9.80
N GLU A 24 8.14 3.59 -10.89
CA GLU A 24 7.37 2.34 -10.84
C GLU A 24 8.16 1.20 -10.19
N THR A 25 7.46 0.41 -9.38
CA THR A 25 8.01 -0.69 -8.59
C THR A 25 7.24 -2.01 -8.78
N PRO A 26 7.01 -2.47 -10.03
CA PRO A 26 6.06 -3.55 -10.34
C PRO A 26 6.33 -4.87 -9.61
N ALA A 27 7.59 -5.20 -9.34
CA ALA A 27 7.95 -6.41 -8.60
C ALA A 27 7.61 -6.34 -7.10
N ILE A 28 7.61 -5.13 -6.51
CA ILE A 28 7.22 -4.89 -5.11
C ILE A 28 5.69 -4.95 -5.04
N ASP A 29 5.01 -4.23 -5.93
CA ASP A 29 3.54 -4.22 -6.08
C ASP A 29 2.98 -5.64 -6.18
N GLN A 30 3.54 -6.46 -7.07
CA GLN A 30 3.12 -7.84 -7.26
C GLN A 30 3.29 -8.69 -5.98
N ARG A 31 4.34 -8.41 -5.17
CA ARG A 31 4.57 -9.13 -3.91
C ARG A 31 3.61 -8.69 -2.81
N GLN A 32 3.21 -7.42 -2.77
CA GLN A 32 2.18 -6.92 -1.85
C GLN A 32 0.83 -7.57 -2.19
N ALA A 33 0.42 -7.54 -3.46
CA ALA A 33 -0.83 -8.16 -3.92
C ALA A 33 -0.91 -9.65 -3.56
N ASN A 34 0.19 -10.39 -3.77
CA ASN A 34 0.28 -11.80 -3.39
C ASN A 34 0.20 -12.03 -1.87
N GLN A 35 0.69 -11.08 -1.05
CA GLN A 35 0.62 -11.18 0.40
C GLN A 35 -0.76 -10.85 0.94
N GLU A 36 -1.40 -9.81 0.39
CA GLU A 36 -2.78 -9.45 0.69
C GLU A 36 -3.72 -10.64 0.40
N GLN A 37 -3.58 -11.26 -0.78
CA GLN A 37 -4.34 -12.45 -1.12
C GLN A 37 -4.12 -13.62 -0.13
N ARG A 38 -2.90 -13.77 0.42
CA ARG A 38 -2.62 -14.80 1.44
C ARG A 38 -3.26 -14.49 2.78
N ILE A 39 -3.36 -13.21 3.15
CA ILE A 39 -4.04 -12.74 4.35
C ILE A 39 -5.53 -12.99 4.19
N ASP A 40 -6.13 -12.58 3.08
CA ASP A 40 -7.56 -12.77 2.78
C ASP A 40 -7.96 -14.24 2.82
N ARG A 41 -7.17 -15.10 2.16
CA ARG A 41 -7.38 -16.56 2.23
C ARG A 41 -7.23 -17.10 3.65
N GLY A 42 -6.31 -16.53 4.43
CA GLY A 42 -6.12 -16.90 5.83
C GLY A 42 -7.35 -16.57 6.68
N VAL A 43 -7.91 -15.38 6.50
CA VAL A 43 -9.16 -14.95 7.16
C VAL A 43 -10.34 -15.81 6.72
N ALA A 44 -10.53 -15.97 5.40
CA ALA A 44 -11.63 -16.76 4.84
C ALA A 44 -11.62 -18.22 5.30
N SER A 45 -10.43 -18.84 5.40
CA SER A 45 -10.27 -20.21 5.91
C SER A 45 -10.28 -20.33 7.43
N GLY A 46 -10.27 -19.21 8.17
CA GLY A 46 -10.13 -19.20 9.63
C GLY A 46 -8.74 -19.60 10.13
N GLN A 47 -7.73 -19.61 9.25
CA GLN A 47 -6.33 -19.77 9.63
C GLN A 47 -5.78 -18.50 10.31
N LEU A 48 -6.37 -17.34 10.01
CA LEU A 48 -6.10 -16.07 10.66
C LEU A 48 -7.36 -15.55 11.33
N ASN A 49 -7.23 -14.99 12.53
CA ASN A 49 -8.28 -14.16 13.13
C ASN A 49 -8.13 -12.69 12.71
N GLU A 50 -9.14 -11.86 13.04
CA GLU A 50 -9.15 -10.44 12.67
C GLU A 50 -7.98 -9.64 13.27
N ARG A 51 -7.52 -9.99 14.47
CA ARG A 51 -6.41 -9.29 15.14
C ARG A 51 -5.08 -9.58 14.44
N GLU A 52 -4.86 -10.82 14.04
CA GLU A 52 -3.69 -11.26 13.26
C GLU A 52 -3.70 -10.62 11.87
N ALA A 53 -4.84 -10.66 11.18
CA ALA A 53 -5.01 -10.01 9.88
C ALA A 53 -4.72 -8.52 9.97
N ASN A 54 -5.27 -7.82 10.97
CA ASN A 54 -4.99 -6.40 11.20
C ASN A 54 -3.51 -6.11 11.47
N ARG A 55 -2.81 -6.99 12.21
CA ARG A 55 -1.37 -6.86 12.44
C ARG A 55 -0.58 -7.04 11.15
N LEU A 56 -0.96 -7.99 10.29
CA LEU A 56 -0.32 -8.24 9.00
C LEU A 56 -0.58 -7.09 8.02
N ASN A 57 -1.79 -6.53 8.00
CA ASN A 57 -2.14 -5.37 7.17
C ASN A 57 -1.34 -4.13 7.57
N LYS A 58 -1.14 -3.88 8.87
CA LYS A 58 -0.23 -2.81 9.33
C LYS A 58 1.21 -3.00 8.85
N GLN A 59 1.67 -4.24 8.70
CA GLN A 59 3.00 -4.52 8.14
C GLN A 59 3.05 -4.22 6.63
N GLN A 60 1.98 -4.51 5.87
CA GLN A 60 1.89 -4.09 4.47
C GLN A 60 1.86 -2.57 4.34
N GLU A 61 1.05 -1.88 5.14
CA GLU A 61 0.98 -0.42 5.13
C GLU A 61 2.34 0.23 5.44
N HIS A 62 3.12 -0.35 6.36
CA HIS A 62 4.48 0.10 6.62
C HIS A 62 5.38 -0.03 5.38
N ILE A 63 5.23 -1.11 4.60
CA ILE A 63 6.00 -1.31 3.39
C ILE A 63 5.55 -0.34 2.29
N ASN A 64 4.25 -0.10 2.13
CA ASN A 64 3.74 0.93 1.22
C ASN A 64 4.36 2.30 1.54
N LYS A 65 4.42 2.68 2.82
CA LYS A 65 5.11 3.92 3.24
C LYS A 65 6.62 3.92 2.99
N MET A 66 7.27 2.75 2.91
CA MET A 66 8.69 2.68 2.52
C MET A 66 8.84 2.87 1.02
N GLU A 67 7.93 2.31 0.24
CA GLU A 67 7.85 2.43 -1.20
C GLU A 67 7.53 3.87 -1.62
N ASP A 68 6.50 4.49 -1.07
CA ASP A 68 6.14 5.89 -1.31
C ASP A 68 7.33 6.83 -1.07
N ARG A 69 8.11 6.57 0.00
CA ARG A 69 9.33 7.34 0.28
C ARG A 69 10.42 7.08 -0.76
N ALA A 70 10.61 5.84 -1.16
CA ALA A 70 11.62 5.46 -2.15
C ALA A 70 11.26 5.93 -3.57
N THR A 71 9.99 6.22 -3.86
CA THR A 71 9.53 6.72 -5.17
C THR A 71 9.38 8.24 -5.20
N SER A 72 9.41 8.90 -4.04
CA SER A 72 9.16 10.35 -3.90
C SER A 72 10.19 11.25 -4.60
N ASP A 73 11.43 10.81 -4.74
CA ASP A 73 12.52 11.52 -5.44
C ASP A 73 12.62 11.12 -6.93
N GLY A 74 11.72 10.25 -7.40
CA GLY A 74 11.68 9.75 -8.76
C GLY A 74 12.68 8.63 -9.08
N ILE A 75 13.50 8.17 -8.12
CA ILE A 75 14.49 7.11 -8.37
C ILE A 75 14.56 6.12 -7.19
N VAL A 76 14.08 4.90 -7.40
CA VAL A 76 14.25 3.83 -6.42
C VAL A 76 15.66 3.23 -6.52
N THR A 77 16.51 3.53 -5.53
CA THR A 77 17.88 3.00 -5.49
C THR A 77 17.91 1.49 -5.20
N LYS A 78 19.03 0.83 -5.53
CA LYS A 78 19.25 -0.58 -5.17
C LYS A 78 19.15 -0.84 -3.66
N LYS A 79 19.58 0.13 -2.84
CA LYS A 79 19.56 0.03 -1.38
C LYS A 79 18.14 0.11 -0.83
N GLU A 80 17.30 0.99 -1.37
CA GLU A 80 15.88 1.08 -1.01
C GLU A 80 15.12 -0.17 -1.44
N ARG A 81 15.35 -0.62 -2.67
CA ARG A 81 14.78 -1.88 -3.17
C ARG A 81 15.16 -3.07 -2.28
N ALA A 82 16.41 -3.16 -1.84
CA ALA A 82 16.86 -4.20 -0.92
C ALA A 82 16.20 -4.10 0.46
N ARG A 83 16.04 -2.89 1.01
CA ARG A 83 15.35 -2.66 2.29
C ARG A 83 13.87 -3.05 2.21
N ILE A 84 13.17 -2.62 1.16
CA ILE A 84 11.77 -2.98 0.91
C ILE A 84 11.65 -4.49 0.72
N GLY A 85 12.53 -5.10 -0.08
CA GLY A 85 12.56 -6.55 -0.28
C GLY A 85 12.79 -7.36 1.00
N ALA A 86 13.65 -6.87 1.90
CA ALA A 86 13.87 -7.47 3.21
C ALA A 86 12.62 -7.36 4.10
N ALA A 87 11.95 -6.20 4.11
CA ALA A 87 10.70 -6.00 4.83
C ALA A 87 9.59 -6.93 4.31
N GLN A 88 9.39 -7.00 2.99
CA GLN A 88 8.48 -7.94 2.32
C GLN A 88 8.76 -9.41 2.71
N THR A 89 10.03 -9.79 2.79
CA THR A 89 10.43 -11.14 3.19
C THR A 89 10.11 -11.43 4.65
N ARG A 90 10.30 -10.45 5.53
CA ARG A 90 9.91 -10.56 6.95
C ARG A 90 8.41 -10.73 7.09
N THR A 91 7.61 -9.90 6.41
CA THR A 91 6.14 -9.99 6.44
C THR A 91 5.65 -11.32 5.90
N SER A 92 6.23 -11.81 4.79
CA SER A 92 5.88 -13.13 4.25
C SER A 92 6.09 -14.28 5.25
N ARG A 93 7.16 -14.23 6.05
CA ARG A 93 7.43 -15.17 7.14
C ARG A 93 6.43 -15.02 8.29
N HIS A 94 6.03 -13.80 8.64
CA HIS A 94 4.99 -13.57 9.64
C HIS A 94 3.66 -14.18 9.16
N ILE A 95 3.22 -13.90 7.93
CA ILE A 95 2.00 -14.51 7.36
C ILE A 95 2.06 -16.04 7.45
N ALA A 96 3.21 -16.65 7.12
CA ALA A 96 3.35 -18.12 7.19
C ALA A 96 3.29 -18.66 8.63
N ARG A 97 3.79 -17.91 9.62
CA ARG A 97 3.75 -18.30 11.03
C ARG A 97 2.34 -18.17 11.59
N GLU A 98 1.71 -17.02 11.43
CA GLU A 98 0.36 -16.73 11.96
C GLU A 98 -0.66 -17.71 11.37
N LYS A 99 -0.56 -18.07 10.08
CA LYS A 99 -1.43 -19.10 9.48
C LYS A 99 -1.31 -20.50 10.10
N HIS A 100 -0.22 -20.81 10.80
CA HIS A 100 0.10 -22.15 11.31
C HIS A 100 0.21 -22.22 12.84
N ASP A 101 0.18 -21.09 13.56
CA ASP A 101 0.38 -21.04 15.01
C ASP A 101 -0.84 -21.52 15.83
N ARG A 102 -1.89 -21.95 15.14
CA ARG A 102 -3.15 -22.47 15.67
C ARG A 102 -3.97 -21.44 16.46
N GLN A 103 -3.59 -20.17 16.48
CA GLN A 103 -4.36 -19.12 17.17
C GLN A 103 -5.65 -18.78 16.42
N GLY A 104 -5.66 -18.81 15.08
CA GLY A 104 -6.85 -18.57 14.25
C GLY A 104 -8.07 -19.44 14.59
N LYS A 105 -7.87 -20.69 15.04
CA LYS A 105 -8.96 -21.58 15.49
C LYS A 105 -9.40 -21.36 16.94
N ARG A 106 -8.54 -20.82 17.80
CA ARG A 106 -8.78 -20.72 19.25
C ARG A 106 -9.53 -19.46 19.65
N HIS A 107 -9.64 -18.48 18.75
CA HIS A 107 -10.25 -17.17 18.98
C HIS A 107 -11.52 -16.91 18.17
N ARG A 108 -12.14 -17.95 17.58
CA ARG A 108 -13.48 -17.84 16.98
C ARG A 108 -14.58 -17.84 18.03
#